data_AF-A0A4Q3VSF8-F1
#
_entry.id   AF-A0A4Q3VSF8-F1
#
_cell.length_a   1.000
_cell.length_b   1.000
_cell.length_c   1.000
_cell.angle_alpha   90.00
_cell.angle_beta   90.00
_cell.angle_gamma   90.00
#
_symmetry.space_group_name_H-M   'P 1'
#
loop_
_entity.id
_entity.type
_entity.pdbx_description
1 polymer ?
#
loop_
_entity_poly.entity_id
_entity_poly.type
_entity_poly.pdbx_seq_one_letter_code
_entity_poly.pdbx_strand_id
1 'polypeptide(L)'
;RILSVDDLPDVDSFLAALVAPGARRMGIDSPLGMPRVFWDSLGLTDWESGVATIGLWGRPGWVARCGAYLGPNGERELFRPCDRIARACSPMKCYFIPVARMFHLVAPALAASDVSVLPHRPTESSVEAVEAYPTLSIQTLTGNRSYKSDKADTSAKRANRFLAVARLREEGIYGLQIDGLPENIEEDSKADRLDAVFCALQAAKSYRTPMPEVDLIEGWIAGLDPESA
;
A
#
# COMPACT_ATOMS: atom_id res chain seq x y z
N ARG A 1 18.38 -9.09 3.26
CA ARG A 1 19.17 -7.94 3.74
C ARG A 1 18.53 -6.66 3.22
N ILE A 2 18.30 -5.69 4.09
CA ILE A 2 17.96 -4.31 3.74
C ILE A 2 19.28 -3.60 3.42
N LEU A 3 19.37 -3.00 2.23
CA LEU A 3 20.62 -2.37 1.75
C LEU A 3 20.66 -0.88 2.12
N SER A 4 19.54 -0.19 1.93
CA SER A 4 19.35 1.22 2.29
C SER A 4 17.89 1.47 2.63
N VAL A 5 17.63 2.59 3.30
CA VAL A 5 16.32 3.20 3.43
C VAL A 5 16.52 4.68 3.13
N ASP A 6 15.98 5.12 2.01
CA ASP A 6 16.20 6.46 1.47
C ASP A 6 14.91 7.27 1.58
N ASP A 7 15.02 8.52 2.03
CA ASP A 7 13.87 9.42 2.12
C ASP A 7 13.58 10.00 0.72
N LEU A 8 12.33 9.86 0.26
CA LEU A 8 11.82 10.47 -0.98
C LEU A 8 10.91 11.65 -0.61
N PRO A 9 11.45 12.88 -0.52
CA PRO A 9 10.77 14.00 0.15
C PRO A 9 9.59 14.57 -0.63
N ASP A 10 9.50 14.29 -1.92
CA ASP A 10 8.50 14.87 -2.82
C ASP A 10 8.04 13.89 -3.91
N VAL A 11 7.02 14.32 -4.65
CA VAL A 11 6.42 13.54 -5.73
C VAL A 11 7.43 13.27 -6.84
N ASP A 12 8.30 14.23 -7.17
CA ASP A 12 9.28 14.08 -8.24
C ASP A 12 10.30 12.99 -7.89
N SER A 13 10.73 12.91 -6.63
CA SER A 13 11.61 11.85 -6.11
C SER A 13 10.94 10.47 -6.18
N PHE A 14 9.64 10.40 -5.89
CA PHE A 14 8.85 9.16 -6.06
C PHE A 14 8.75 8.76 -7.53
N LEU A 15 8.42 9.69 -8.43
CA LEU A 15 8.32 9.42 -9.87
C LEU A 15 9.68 8.98 -10.45
N ALA A 16 10.78 9.58 -10.03
CA ALA A 16 12.13 9.16 -10.40
C ALA A 16 12.44 7.73 -9.92
N ALA A 17 12.00 7.37 -8.71
CA ALA A 17 12.18 6.01 -8.18
C ALA A 17 11.37 4.96 -8.97
N LEU A 18 10.22 5.32 -9.57
CA LEU A 18 9.46 4.39 -10.43
C LEU A 18 10.24 4.02 -11.70
N VAL A 19 11.01 4.95 -12.27
CA VAL A 19 11.73 4.76 -13.54
C VAL A 19 13.22 4.42 -13.37
N ALA A 20 13.70 4.25 -12.14
CA ALA A 20 15.08 3.86 -11.89
C ALA A 20 15.43 2.53 -12.61
N PRO A 21 16.66 2.32 -13.09
CA PRO A 21 17.04 1.10 -13.80
C PRO A 21 17.10 -0.13 -12.87
N GLY A 22 17.00 -1.32 -13.46
CA GLY A 22 17.19 -2.60 -12.79
C GLY A 22 15.90 -3.29 -12.36
N ALA A 23 15.89 -4.62 -12.46
CA ALA A 23 14.74 -5.45 -12.08
C ALA A 23 14.47 -5.33 -10.58
N ARG A 24 13.20 -5.08 -10.22
CA ARG A 24 12.77 -4.93 -8.82
C ARG A 24 11.27 -5.13 -8.67
N ARG A 25 10.84 -5.49 -7.47
CA ARG A 25 9.43 -5.43 -7.05
C ARG A 25 9.28 -4.45 -5.90
N MET A 26 8.37 -3.49 -6.06
CA MET A 26 8.08 -2.44 -5.09
C MET A 26 6.79 -2.77 -4.34
N GLY A 27 6.82 -2.61 -3.01
CA GLY A 27 5.61 -2.60 -2.19
C GLY A 27 5.22 -1.16 -1.94
N ILE A 28 4.01 -0.76 -2.31
CA ILE A 28 3.56 0.63 -2.20
C ILE A 28 2.47 0.71 -1.13
N ASP A 29 2.69 1.50 -0.07
CA ASP A 29 1.67 1.83 0.93
C ASP A 29 0.64 2.79 0.33
N SER A 30 -0.21 2.26 -0.54
CA SER A 30 -1.36 2.94 -1.12
C SER A 30 -2.26 1.87 -1.69
N PRO A 31 -3.60 2.02 -1.59
CA PRO A 31 -4.47 1.20 -2.40
C PRO A 31 -4.09 1.36 -3.88
N LEU A 32 -4.00 0.25 -4.58
CA LEU A 32 -3.83 0.19 -6.04
C LEU A 32 -5.13 -0.22 -6.74
N GLY A 33 -6.09 -0.76 -5.99
CA GLY A 33 -7.42 -1.12 -6.50
C GLY A 33 -8.55 -0.30 -5.88
N MET A 34 -9.76 -0.53 -6.41
CA MET A 34 -11.01 0.08 -5.94
C MET A 34 -12.11 -0.97 -5.82
N PRO A 35 -13.14 -0.75 -5.00
CA PRO A 35 -14.29 -1.67 -4.93
C PRO A 35 -14.95 -1.77 -6.30
N ARG A 36 -15.18 -3.00 -6.78
CA ARG A 36 -15.73 -3.28 -8.13
C ARG A 36 -17.00 -2.49 -8.40
N VAL A 37 -17.94 -2.51 -7.44
CA VAL A 37 -19.24 -1.83 -7.57
C VAL A 37 -19.08 -0.30 -7.72
N PHE A 38 -18.11 0.29 -7.03
CA PHE A 38 -17.83 1.72 -7.18
C PHE A 38 -17.20 2.01 -8.55
N TRP A 39 -16.22 1.22 -8.95
CA TRP A 39 -15.55 1.34 -10.25
C TRP A 39 -16.54 1.29 -11.42
N ASP A 40 -17.42 0.28 -11.43
CA ASP A 40 -18.42 0.10 -12.48
C ASP A 40 -19.42 1.27 -12.50
N SER A 41 -19.79 1.82 -11.34
CA SER A 41 -20.70 2.97 -11.25
C SER A 41 -20.13 4.24 -11.89
N LEU A 42 -18.81 4.34 -12.01
CA LEU A 42 -18.12 5.44 -12.68
C LEU A 42 -18.03 5.22 -14.20
N GLY A 43 -18.50 4.08 -14.71
CA GLY A 43 -18.38 3.69 -16.12
C GLY A 43 -16.95 3.37 -16.54
N LEU A 44 -16.08 3.01 -15.59
CA LEU A 44 -14.71 2.60 -15.86
C LEU A 44 -14.66 1.11 -16.19
N THR A 45 -13.81 0.72 -17.13
CA THR A 45 -13.75 -0.66 -17.66
C THR A 45 -12.64 -1.46 -17.00
N ASP A 46 -11.44 -1.39 -17.56
CA ASP A 46 -10.22 -2.02 -17.07
C ASP A 46 -9.40 -1.03 -16.23
N TRP A 47 -8.45 -1.55 -15.47
CA TRP A 47 -7.67 -0.75 -14.53
C TRP A 47 -6.88 0.35 -15.24
N GLU A 48 -6.21 0.04 -16.35
CA GLU A 48 -5.30 0.96 -17.02
C GLU A 48 -6.04 2.18 -17.59
N SER A 49 -7.09 1.94 -18.39
CA SER A 49 -7.89 3.01 -18.97
C SER A 49 -8.68 3.78 -17.91
N GLY A 50 -9.18 3.08 -16.89
CA GLY A 50 -9.94 3.72 -15.82
C GLY A 50 -9.08 4.60 -14.92
N VAL A 51 -7.88 4.15 -14.55
CA VAL A 51 -6.91 4.94 -13.78
C VAL A 51 -6.41 6.15 -14.58
N ALA A 52 -6.16 5.99 -15.88
CA ALA A 52 -5.84 7.12 -16.75
C ALA A 52 -6.97 8.17 -16.78
N THR A 53 -8.22 7.71 -16.88
CA THR A 53 -9.41 8.57 -16.81
C THR A 53 -9.52 9.29 -15.46
N ILE A 54 -9.26 8.59 -14.35
CA ILE A 54 -9.23 9.19 -13.01
C ILE A 54 -8.16 10.28 -12.92
N GLY A 55 -6.99 10.06 -13.50
CA GLY A 55 -5.93 11.08 -13.59
C GLY A 55 -6.38 12.36 -14.28
N LEU A 56 -7.18 12.25 -15.35
CA LEU A 56 -7.73 13.40 -16.08
C LEU A 56 -8.76 14.20 -15.26
N TRP A 57 -9.47 13.58 -14.33
CA TRP A 57 -10.38 14.29 -13.43
C TRP A 57 -9.65 15.19 -12.42
N GLY A 58 -8.37 14.90 -12.18
CA GLY A 58 -7.57 15.53 -11.15
C GLY A 58 -8.07 15.22 -9.74
N ARG A 59 -7.22 15.53 -8.76
CA ARG A 59 -7.47 15.19 -7.35
C ARG A 59 -8.81 15.73 -6.83
N PRO A 60 -9.23 16.98 -7.11
CA PRO A 60 -10.54 17.47 -6.67
C PRO A 60 -11.71 16.70 -7.29
N GLY A 61 -11.63 16.40 -8.59
CA GLY A 61 -12.68 15.65 -9.30
C GLY A 61 -12.81 14.21 -8.82
N TRP A 62 -11.69 13.59 -8.46
CA TRP A 62 -11.67 12.26 -7.85
C TRP A 62 -12.27 12.23 -6.44
N VAL A 63 -11.83 13.16 -5.57
CA VAL A 63 -12.35 13.27 -4.20
C VAL A 63 -13.86 13.56 -4.18
N ALA A 64 -14.34 14.40 -5.10
CA ALA A 64 -15.77 14.68 -5.24
C ALA A 64 -16.58 13.43 -5.59
N ARG A 65 -16.08 12.59 -6.51
CA ARG A 65 -16.74 11.33 -6.89
C ARG A 65 -16.78 10.32 -5.76
N CYS A 66 -15.65 10.13 -5.06
CA CYS A 66 -15.61 9.27 -3.87
C CYS A 66 -16.58 9.74 -2.79
N GLY A 67 -16.65 11.05 -2.54
CA GLY A 67 -17.51 11.62 -1.51
C GLY A 67 -19.01 11.67 -1.86
N ALA A 68 -19.35 11.69 -3.15
CA ALA A 68 -20.73 11.72 -3.63
C ALA A 68 -21.37 10.33 -3.76
N TYR A 69 -20.55 9.28 -3.85
CA TYR A 69 -21.04 7.93 -4.02
C TYR A 69 -21.75 7.40 -2.77
N LEU A 70 -22.86 6.70 -2.99
CA LEU A 70 -23.54 5.90 -2.00
C LEU A 70 -23.62 4.47 -2.53
N GLY A 71 -23.18 3.52 -1.71
CA GLY A 71 -23.26 2.10 -2.01
C GLY A 71 -24.69 1.61 -2.13
N PRO A 72 -24.88 0.35 -2.57
CA PRO A 72 -26.20 -0.24 -2.79
C PRO A 72 -27.14 -0.15 -1.57
N ASN A 73 -26.60 -0.13 -0.36
CA ASN A 73 -27.36 -0.02 0.89
C ASN A 73 -27.16 1.33 1.60
N GLY A 74 -26.66 2.35 0.88
CA GLY A 74 -26.42 3.69 1.42
C GLY A 74 -25.07 3.85 2.13
N GLU A 75 -24.12 2.93 1.94
CA GLU A 75 -22.78 3.03 2.50
C GLU A 75 -22.00 4.19 1.88
N ARG A 76 -21.31 5.00 2.69
CA ARG A 76 -20.46 6.10 2.19
C ARG A 76 -19.06 5.64 1.78
N GLU A 77 -18.62 4.50 2.30
CA GLU A 77 -17.30 3.92 2.05
C GLU A 77 -17.49 2.42 1.78
N LEU A 78 -17.02 1.94 0.64
CA LEU A 78 -16.99 0.51 0.31
C LEU A 78 -15.60 -0.07 0.57
N PHE A 79 -15.56 -1.36 0.89
CA PHE A 79 -14.33 -2.09 1.16
C PHE A 79 -14.24 -3.24 0.17
N ARG A 80 -13.05 -3.46 -0.37
CA ARG A 80 -12.72 -4.66 -1.14
C ARG A 80 -12.64 -5.87 -0.21
N PRO A 81 -12.71 -7.10 -0.72
CA PRO A 81 -12.50 -8.31 0.08
C PRO A 81 -11.20 -8.27 0.91
N CYS A 82 -10.07 -7.92 0.26
CA CYS A 82 -8.76 -7.82 0.91
C CYS A 82 -8.71 -6.75 2.02
N ASP A 83 -9.42 -5.61 1.86
CA ASP A 83 -9.49 -4.58 2.89
C ASP A 83 -10.14 -5.10 4.17
N ARG A 84 -11.17 -5.94 4.04
CA ARG A 84 -11.88 -6.53 5.19
C ARG A 84 -11.00 -7.53 5.93
N ILE A 85 -10.28 -8.38 5.20
CA ILE A 85 -9.34 -9.36 5.76
C ILE A 85 -8.22 -8.62 6.49
N ALA A 86 -7.62 -7.61 5.85
CA ALA A 86 -6.53 -6.81 6.43
C ALA A 86 -6.99 -5.83 7.52
N ARG A 87 -8.31 -5.64 7.71
CA ARG A 87 -8.89 -4.56 8.52
C ARG A 87 -8.31 -3.19 8.13
N ALA A 88 -8.13 -2.97 6.84
CA ALA A 88 -7.62 -1.75 6.26
C ALA A 88 -8.70 -0.67 6.18
N CYS A 89 -8.28 0.57 5.94
CA CYS A 89 -9.21 1.65 5.59
C CYS A 89 -9.83 1.39 4.22
N SER A 90 -11.08 1.84 4.02
CA SER A 90 -11.68 1.86 2.68
C SER A 90 -10.80 2.66 1.73
N PRO A 91 -10.50 2.16 0.51
CA PRO A 91 -9.76 2.91 -0.51
C PRO A 91 -10.49 4.17 -0.99
N MET A 92 -11.79 4.31 -0.67
CA MET A 92 -12.60 5.49 -0.97
C MET A 92 -12.47 6.61 0.09
N LYS A 93 -11.74 6.37 1.18
CA LYS A 93 -11.63 7.32 2.29
C LYS A 93 -10.83 8.56 1.88
N CYS A 94 -11.49 9.72 1.90
CA CYS A 94 -10.95 11.00 1.46
C CYS A 94 -10.36 11.89 2.57
N TYR A 95 -10.66 11.59 3.84
CA TYR A 95 -10.35 12.46 5.00
C TYR A 95 -9.72 11.67 6.15
N PHE A 96 -8.92 12.36 6.99
CA PHE A 96 -8.11 11.84 8.09
C PHE A 96 -6.98 10.90 7.67
N ILE A 97 -7.32 9.77 7.05
CA ILE A 97 -6.37 8.84 6.42
C ILE A 97 -6.75 8.80 4.94
N PRO A 98 -6.28 9.77 4.14
CA PRO A 98 -6.87 10.08 2.84
C PRO A 98 -6.36 9.13 1.76
N VAL A 99 -6.56 7.81 1.93
CA VAL A 99 -6.07 6.78 1.00
C VAL A 99 -6.63 6.92 -0.41
N ALA A 100 -7.82 7.50 -0.59
CA ALA A 100 -8.33 7.85 -1.92
C ALA A 100 -7.43 8.89 -2.62
N ARG A 101 -6.83 9.82 -1.87
CA ARG A 101 -5.88 10.80 -2.42
C ARG A 101 -4.54 10.13 -2.75
N MET A 102 -4.14 9.12 -1.99
CA MET A 102 -2.95 8.31 -2.26
C MET A 102 -3.14 7.51 -3.55
N PHE A 103 -4.28 6.84 -3.73
CA PHE A 103 -4.65 6.17 -4.98
C PHE A 103 -4.51 7.11 -6.19
N HIS A 104 -5.10 8.31 -6.12
CA HIS A 104 -5.04 9.28 -7.22
C HIS A 104 -3.61 9.76 -7.51
N LEU A 105 -2.72 9.81 -6.51
CA LEU A 105 -1.32 10.15 -6.74
C LEU A 105 -0.56 8.99 -7.38
N VAL A 106 -0.74 7.79 -6.85
CA VAL A 106 0.07 6.61 -7.14
C VAL A 106 -0.39 5.89 -8.41
N ALA A 107 -1.68 5.53 -8.50
CA ALA A 107 -2.16 4.68 -9.58
C ALA A 107 -1.97 5.33 -10.97
N PRO A 108 -2.33 6.62 -11.20
CA PRO A 108 -2.06 7.27 -12.48
C PRO A 108 -0.58 7.36 -12.83
N ALA A 109 0.30 7.57 -11.84
CA ALA A 109 1.74 7.59 -12.06
C ALA A 109 2.26 6.21 -12.51
N LEU A 110 1.76 5.13 -11.92
CA LEU A 110 2.10 3.77 -12.32
C LEU A 110 1.56 3.44 -13.72
N ALA A 111 0.32 3.82 -14.04
CA ALA A 111 -0.28 3.61 -15.35
C ALA A 111 0.47 4.36 -16.47
N ALA A 112 1.06 5.52 -16.16
CA ALA A 112 1.88 6.29 -17.09
C ALA A 112 3.34 5.79 -17.21
N SER A 113 3.69 4.71 -16.50
CA SER A 113 5.05 4.13 -16.48
C SER A 113 5.07 2.72 -17.06
N ASP A 114 6.28 2.19 -17.30
CA ASP A 114 6.46 0.80 -17.73
C ASP A 114 6.34 -0.23 -16.58
N VAL A 115 5.92 0.18 -15.38
CA VAL A 115 5.84 -0.72 -14.21
C VAL A 115 4.69 -1.73 -14.36
N SER A 116 4.98 -3.03 -14.24
CA SER A 116 3.96 -4.09 -14.14
C SER A 116 3.24 -3.99 -12.79
N VAL A 117 1.94 -3.67 -12.79
CA VAL A 117 1.18 -3.46 -11.54
C VAL A 117 0.39 -4.72 -11.25
N LEU A 118 0.74 -5.46 -10.20
CA LEU A 118 0.12 -6.76 -9.92
C LEU A 118 -1.03 -6.63 -8.91
N PRO A 119 -2.22 -7.24 -9.16
CA PRO A 119 -2.60 -8.01 -10.35
C PRO A 119 -3.25 -7.14 -11.45
N HIS A 120 -3.37 -5.82 -11.22
CA HIS A 120 -4.20 -4.90 -11.99
C HIS A 120 -3.86 -4.75 -13.48
N ARG A 121 -2.56 -4.72 -13.80
CA ARG A 121 -1.99 -4.51 -15.13
C ARG A 121 -0.64 -5.24 -15.22
N PRO A 122 -0.65 -6.58 -15.33
CA PRO A 122 0.57 -7.35 -15.54
C PRO A 122 1.13 -7.07 -16.95
N THR A 123 2.43 -6.81 -17.02
CA THR A 123 3.18 -6.61 -18.27
C THR A 123 4.48 -7.44 -18.24
N GLU A 124 5.22 -7.45 -19.35
CA GLU A 124 6.54 -8.10 -19.44
C GLU A 124 7.67 -7.29 -18.74
N SER A 125 7.34 -6.23 -18.02
CA SER A 125 8.32 -5.40 -17.33
C SER A 125 8.97 -6.13 -16.17
N SER A 126 10.30 -5.98 -16.05
CA SER A 126 11.05 -6.46 -14.90
C SER A 126 10.93 -5.57 -13.65
N VAL A 127 10.19 -4.45 -13.76
CA VAL A 127 9.87 -3.57 -12.64
C VAL A 127 8.40 -3.77 -12.29
N GLU A 128 8.15 -4.30 -11.10
CA GLU A 128 6.82 -4.67 -10.64
C GLU A 128 6.40 -3.83 -9.43
N ALA A 129 5.11 -3.57 -9.28
CA ALA A 129 4.51 -2.93 -8.12
C ALA A 129 3.37 -3.78 -7.55
N VAL A 130 3.34 -3.92 -6.22
CA VAL A 130 2.25 -4.55 -5.48
C VAL A 130 1.74 -3.60 -4.40
N GLU A 131 0.46 -3.75 -4.07
CA GLU A 131 -0.13 -3.04 -2.94
C GLU A 131 0.43 -3.60 -1.62
N ALA A 132 0.98 -2.71 -0.81
CA ALA A 132 1.46 -3.01 0.53
C ALA A 132 0.59 -2.29 1.57
N TYR A 133 0.55 -2.85 2.77
CA TYR A 133 -0.11 -2.27 3.92
C TYR A 133 0.73 -2.55 5.18
N PRO A 134 1.66 -1.64 5.56
CA PRO A 134 2.66 -1.89 6.60
C PRO A 134 2.03 -2.10 7.99
N THR A 135 0.85 -1.52 8.21
CA THR A 135 0.07 -1.73 9.44
C THR A 135 -0.26 -3.21 9.67
N LEU A 136 -0.44 -4.02 8.62
CA LEU A 136 -0.63 -5.46 8.76
C LEU A 136 0.61 -6.13 9.39
N SER A 137 1.81 -5.80 8.90
CA SER A 137 3.08 -6.38 9.37
C SER A 137 3.34 -6.08 10.84
N ILE A 138 3.16 -4.82 11.25
CA ILE A 138 3.38 -4.43 12.65
C ILE A 138 2.33 -5.02 13.58
N GLN A 139 1.09 -5.19 13.11
CA GLN A 139 0.05 -5.86 13.89
C GLN A 139 0.35 -7.34 14.10
N THR A 140 0.95 -8.02 13.12
CA THR A 140 1.44 -9.39 13.29
C THR A 140 2.49 -9.48 14.40
N LEU A 141 3.42 -8.51 14.48
CA LEU A 141 4.53 -8.54 15.43
C LEU A 141 4.16 -8.02 16.84
N THR A 142 3.20 -7.09 16.93
CA THR A 142 2.94 -6.33 18.18
C THR A 142 1.50 -6.39 18.65
N GLY A 143 0.61 -7.04 17.89
CA GLY A 143 -0.84 -6.96 18.08
C GLY A 143 -1.43 -5.63 17.58
N ASN A 144 -2.72 -5.43 17.82
CA ASN A 144 -3.44 -4.23 17.36
C ASN A 144 -3.13 -3.00 18.22
N ARG A 145 -1.91 -2.47 18.11
CA ARG A 145 -1.41 -1.31 18.88
C ARG A 145 -0.95 -0.20 17.95
N SER A 146 -1.28 1.04 18.29
CA SER A 146 -0.83 2.21 17.53
C SER A 146 0.68 2.43 17.70
N TYR A 147 1.38 2.70 16.60
CA TYR A 147 2.84 2.87 16.58
C TYR A 147 3.32 4.19 15.97
N LYS A 148 2.51 4.81 15.09
CA LYS A 148 2.83 6.09 14.43
C LYS A 148 2.05 7.28 14.98
N SER A 149 2.62 8.47 14.86
CA SER A 149 2.01 9.74 15.28
C SER A 149 2.23 10.86 14.26
N ASP A 150 1.13 11.46 13.78
CA ASP A 150 1.18 12.69 12.96
C ASP A 150 1.35 13.98 13.80
N LYS A 151 1.36 13.83 15.13
CA LYS A 151 1.48 14.93 16.12
C LYS A 151 2.65 14.62 17.07
N ALA A 152 2.49 14.92 18.36
CA ALA A 152 3.43 14.52 19.38
C ALA A 152 3.51 12.99 19.48
N ASP A 153 4.73 12.47 19.54
CA ASP A 153 4.96 11.05 19.82
C ASP A 153 4.63 10.73 21.29
N THR A 154 4.30 9.47 21.56
CA THR A 154 4.04 9.01 22.93
C THR A 154 5.00 7.89 23.30
N SER A 155 5.31 7.77 24.59
CA SER A 155 6.14 6.67 25.10
C SER A 155 5.59 5.29 24.73
N ALA A 156 4.26 5.14 24.68
CA ALA A 156 3.60 3.91 24.25
C ALA A 156 3.81 3.61 22.75
N LYS A 157 3.66 4.61 21.87
CA LYS A 157 3.88 4.44 20.43
C LYS A 157 5.33 4.11 20.12
N ARG A 158 6.26 4.83 20.76
CA ARG A 158 7.70 4.54 20.72
C ARG A 158 7.98 3.10 21.16
N ALA A 159 7.47 2.68 22.33
CA ALA A 159 7.66 1.32 22.81
C ALA A 159 7.14 0.25 21.82
N ASN A 160 6.04 0.52 21.11
CA ASN A 160 5.54 -0.39 20.07
C ASN A 160 6.47 -0.47 18.85
N ARG A 161 7.09 0.64 18.43
CA ARG A 161 8.11 0.62 17.35
C ARG A 161 9.36 -0.15 17.78
N PHE A 162 9.84 0.06 19.00
CA PHE A 162 10.94 -0.72 19.58
C PHE A 162 10.61 -2.22 19.63
N LEU A 163 9.42 -2.58 20.09
CA LEU A 163 8.96 -3.97 20.11
C LEU A 163 8.89 -4.57 18.70
N ALA A 164 8.36 -3.83 17.72
CA ALA A 164 8.28 -4.28 16.34
C ALA A 164 9.67 -4.54 15.75
N VAL A 165 10.62 -3.63 15.94
CA VAL A 165 12.00 -3.79 15.46
C VAL A 165 12.70 -4.96 16.15
N ALA A 166 12.53 -5.11 17.46
CA ALA A 166 13.11 -6.23 18.20
C ALA A 166 12.57 -7.58 17.70
N ARG A 167 11.24 -7.72 17.59
CA ARG A 167 10.60 -8.95 17.06
C ARG A 167 11.00 -9.21 15.62
N LEU A 168 11.05 -8.18 14.78
CA LEU A 168 11.48 -8.33 13.38
C LEU A 168 12.93 -8.84 13.27
N ARG A 169 13.83 -8.43 14.17
CA ARG A 169 15.22 -8.90 14.20
C ARG A 169 15.36 -10.32 14.75
N GLU A 170 14.55 -10.70 15.73
CA GLU A 170 14.62 -12.00 16.39
C GLU A 170 13.87 -13.10 15.62
N GLU A 171 12.64 -12.80 15.19
CA GLU A 171 11.70 -13.77 14.64
C GLU A 171 11.58 -13.67 13.12
N GLY A 172 11.91 -12.51 12.54
CA GLY A 172 11.59 -12.20 11.16
C GLY A 172 10.08 -12.03 10.94
N ILE A 173 9.67 -12.00 9.67
CA ILE A 173 8.25 -11.98 9.29
C ILE A 173 8.08 -12.61 7.90
N TYR A 174 6.92 -13.20 7.62
CA TYR A 174 6.63 -13.83 6.32
C TYR A 174 7.65 -14.91 5.91
N GLY A 175 8.26 -15.60 6.89
CA GLY A 175 9.35 -16.55 6.66
C GLY A 175 10.64 -15.91 6.12
N LEU A 176 10.84 -14.61 6.37
CA LEU A 176 12.04 -13.85 6.02
C LEU A 176 12.74 -13.37 7.29
N GLN A 177 14.04 -13.63 7.39
CA GLN A 177 14.93 -13.05 8.40
C GLN A 177 15.55 -11.77 7.88
N ILE A 178 15.65 -10.75 8.73
CA ILE A 178 16.13 -9.43 8.34
C ILE A 178 17.55 -9.18 8.85
N ASP A 179 18.39 -8.72 7.91
CA ASP A 179 19.74 -8.23 8.14
C ASP A 179 19.84 -6.80 7.60
N GLY A 180 20.53 -5.88 8.27
CA GLY A 180 20.82 -4.54 7.76
C GLY A 180 19.75 -3.45 7.98
N LEU A 181 18.93 -3.53 9.03
CA LEU A 181 18.02 -2.41 9.37
C LEU A 181 18.82 -1.15 9.76
N PRO A 182 18.40 0.05 9.31
CA PRO A 182 18.98 1.32 9.75
C PRO A 182 19.05 1.42 11.29
N GLU A 183 20.10 2.06 11.78
CA GLU A 183 20.21 2.39 13.20
C GLU A 183 19.07 3.34 13.60
N ASN A 184 18.51 3.12 14.80
CA ASN A 184 17.48 3.97 15.39
C ASN A 184 16.22 4.16 14.52
N ILE A 185 15.88 3.19 13.65
CA ILE A 185 14.67 3.27 12.81
C ILE A 185 13.38 3.41 13.65
N GLU A 186 13.39 2.89 14.86
CA GLU A 186 12.33 2.99 15.86
C GLU A 186 12.16 4.40 16.47
N GLU A 187 13.14 5.29 16.31
CA GLU A 187 13.08 6.68 16.78
C GLU A 187 12.24 7.57 15.86
N ASP A 188 11.97 7.15 14.62
CA ASP A 188 11.08 7.85 13.70
C ASP A 188 9.63 7.81 14.23
N SER A 189 9.14 8.96 14.70
CA SER A 189 7.80 9.09 15.28
C SER A 189 6.67 8.91 14.28
N LYS A 190 6.92 9.19 13.00
CA LYS A 190 5.98 8.93 11.89
C LYS A 190 6.03 7.48 11.44
N ALA A 191 7.13 6.80 11.75
CA ALA A 191 7.43 5.44 11.33
C ALA A 191 7.47 5.26 9.81
N ASP A 192 7.73 6.32 9.05
CA ASP A 192 7.79 6.30 7.59
C ASP A 192 8.86 5.33 7.10
N ARG A 193 10.04 5.34 7.76
CA ARG A 193 11.14 4.41 7.44
C ARG A 193 10.80 2.97 7.78
N LEU A 194 10.13 2.74 8.91
CA LEU A 194 9.71 1.42 9.34
C LEU A 194 8.60 0.87 8.42
N ASP A 195 7.67 1.73 8.00
CA ASP A 195 6.63 1.42 7.02
C ASP A 195 7.24 1.03 5.67
N ALA A 196 8.27 1.74 5.21
CA ALA A 196 9.01 1.39 3.99
C ALA A 196 9.67 0.00 4.07
N VAL A 197 10.29 -0.35 5.21
CA VAL A 197 10.85 -1.69 5.45
C VAL A 197 9.75 -2.76 5.38
N PHE A 198 8.61 -2.53 6.01
CA PHE A 198 7.49 -3.48 5.96
C PHE A 198 6.90 -3.61 4.56
N CYS A 199 6.83 -2.55 3.78
CA CYS A 199 6.39 -2.60 2.40
C CYS A 199 7.35 -3.42 1.52
N ALA A 200 8.67 -3.25 1.70
CA ALA A 200 9.67 -4.06 1.02
C ALA A 200 9.57 -5.55 1.39
N LEU A 201 9.29 -5.87 2.65
CA LEU A 201 9.06 -7.24 3.13
C LEU A 201 7.81 -7.87 2.52
N GLN A 202 6.73 -7.10 2.38
CA GLN A 202 5.51 -7.57 1.71
C GLN A 202 5.72 -7.79 0.22
N ALA A 203 6.47 -6.91 -0.45
CA ALA A 203 6.89 -7.13 -1.84
C ALA A 203 7.71 -8.42 -1.98
N ALA A 204 8.69 -8.65 -1.10
CA ALA A 204 9.48 -9.87 -1.07
C ALA A 204 8.62 -11.13 -0.81
N LYS A 205 7.63 -11.03 0.08
CA LYS A 205 6.65 -12.11 0.30
C LYS A 205 5.89 -12.44 -0.98
N SER A 206 5.30 -11.43 -1.64
CA SER A 206 4.53 -11.63 -2.89
C SER A 206 5.36 -12.22 -4.04
N TYR A 207 6.68 -12.03 -3.99
CA TYR A 207 7.60 -12.62 -4.97
C TYR A 207 7.81 -14.12 -4.73
N ARG A 208 7.78 -14.56 -3.46
CA ARG A 208 7.95 -15.96 -3.07
C ARG A 208 6.65 -16.76 -3.12
N THR A 209 5.54 -16.10 -2.87
CA THR A 209 4.22 -16.72 -2.80
C THR A 209 3.30 -16.06 -3.82
N PRO A 210 2.78 -16.82 -4.81
CA PRO A 210 1.83 -16.29 -5.78
C PRO A 210 0.63 -15.63 -5.11
N MET A 211 0.16 -14.53 -5.69
CA MET A 211 -1.08 -13.88 -5.28
C MET A 211 -2.27 -14.81 -5.60
N PRO A 212 -3.33 -14.80 -4.77
CA PRO A 212 -4.53 -15.55 -5.08
C PRO A 212 -5.21 -14.99 -6.34
N GLU A 213 -6.09 -15.80 -6.95
CA GLU A 213 -6.97 -15.31 -8.01
C GLU A 213 -7.98 -14.34 -7.39
N VAL A 214 -7.98 -13.09 -7.87
CA VAL A 214 -8.80 -12.00 -7.35
C VAL A 214 -9.35 -11.17 -8.51
N ASP A 215 -10.39 -10.39 -8.23
CA ASP A 215 -10.87 -9.39 -9.17
C ASP A 215 -9.74 -8.39 -9.49
N LEU A 216 -9.43 -8.19 -10.78
CA LEU A 216 -8.31 -7.36 -11.23
C LEU A 216 -8.49 -5.85 -11.00
N ILE A 217 -9.68 -5.38 -10.63
CA ILE A 217 -9.91 -3.99 -10.20
C ILE A 217 -9.79 -3.87 -8.68
N GLU A 218 -10.25 -4.87 -7.94
CA GLU A 218 -10.14 -4.86 -6.48
C GLU A 218 -8.69 -5.14 -6.04
N GLY A 219 -8.05 -6.15 -6.61
CA GLY A 219 -6.66 -6.49 -6.32
C GLY A 219 -6.46 -7.15 -4.96
N TRP A 220 -5.21 -7.10 -4.46
CA TRP A 220 -4.79 -7.83 -3.27
C TRP A 220 -3.67 -7.12 -2.52
N ILE A 221 -3.70 -7.20 -1.18
CA ILE A 221 -2.64 -6.66 -0.31
C ILE A 221 -1.56 -7.74 -0.12
N ALA A 222 -0.34 -7.46 -0.58
CA ALA A 222 0.77 -8.41 -0.62
C ALA A 222 1.09 -9.09 0.71
N GLY A 223 0.85 -8.42 1.84
CA GLY A 223 1.09 -8.98 3.18
C GLY A 223 0.10 -10.04 3.64
N LEU A 224 -1.07 -10.17 2.99
CA LEU A 224 -2.10 -11.14 3.35
C LEU A 224 -1.73 -12.57 2.95
N ASP A 225 -2.23 -13.54 3.71
CA ASP A 225 -2.12 -14.96 3.36
C ASP A 225 -3.05 -15.26 2.17
N PRO A 226 -2.54 -15.80 1.04
CA PRO A 226 -3.37 -16.16 -0.10
C PRO A 226 -4.53 -17.10 0.23
N GLU A 227 -4.40 -17.94 1.26
CA GLU A 227 -5.48 -18.84 1.70
C GLU A 227 -6.65 -18.11 2.39
N SER A 228 -6.49 -16.82 2.69
CA SER A 228 -7.55 -15.98 3.25
C SER A 228 -8.47 -15.35 2.20
N ALA A 229 -8.18 -15.54 0.91
CA ALA A 229 -8.93 -14.96 -0.21
C ALA A 229 -10.34 -15.56 -0.37
#